data_AF-A0A7S4M9Y4-F1
#
_entry.id   AF-A0A7S4M9Y4-F1
#
_cell.length_a   1.000
_cell.length_b   1.000
_cell.length_c   1.000
_cell.angle_alpha   90.00
_cell.angle_beta   90.00
_cell.angle_gamma   90.00
#
_symmetry.space_group_name_H-M   'P 1'
#
loop_
_entity.id
_entity.type
_entity.pdbx_description
1 polymer ?
#
loop_
_entity_poly.entity_id
_entity_poly.type
_entity_poly.pdbx_seq_one_letter_code
_entity_poly.pdbx_strand_id
1 'polypeptide(L)'
;ARPPGIERAAELDLVGSGLADVIMSPQAVRAAHNLFSSEDGHRGRAMALFRHPVERAASLFYYLRGATWEETYDPTLRNTTLEEYAASAKSEKNWMVRTLNDVPDSSYVVLGESHLEFAKGILRKKF
;
A
#
# COMPACT_ATOMS: atom_id res chain seq x y z
N ALA A 1 5.25 -6.19 -2.21
CA ALA A 1 4.99 -7.62 -1.91
C ALA A 1 3.72 -7.77 -1.07
N ARG A 2 2.98 -8.88 -1.18
CA ARG A 2 1.93 -9.27 -0.20
C ARG A 2 2.62 -9.61 1.14
N PRO A 3 1.93 -9.62 2.30
CA PRO A 3 2.58 -9.85 3.60
C PRO A 3 3.51 -11.09 3.65
N PRO A 4 3.11 -12.27 3.13
CA PRO A 4 4.00 -13.44 3.11
C PRO A 4 5.26 -13.24 2.26
N GLY A 5 5.21 -12.37 1.25
CA GLY A 5 6.36 -12.06 0.40
C GLY A 5 7.39 -11.18 1.09
N ILE A 6 6.98 -10.32 2.04
CA ILE A 6 7.93 -9.52 2.84
C ILE A 6 8.64 -10.43 3.84
N GLU A 7 7.90 -11.28 4.53
CA GLU A 7 8.44 -12.26 5.48
C GLU A 7 9.42 -13.20 4.78
N ARG A 8 9.03 -13.75 3.62
CA ARG A 8 9.93 -14.60 2.83
C ARG A 8 11.20 -13.88 2.39
N ALA A 9 11.11 -12.60 2.03
CA ALA A 9 12.30 -11.82 1.67
C ALA A 9 13.22 -11.57 2.88
N ALA A 10 12.66 -11.44 4.08
CA ALA A 10 13.43 -11.34 5.32
C ALA A 10 14.14 -12.67 5.65
N GLU A 11 13.44 -13.81 5.53
CA GLU A 11 14.03 -15.15 5.72
C GLU A 11 15.21 -15.44 4.79
N LEU A 12 15.17 -14.88 3.58
CA LEU A 12 16.20 -15.03 2.56
C LEU A 12 17.33 -14.01 2.68
N ASP A 13 17.29 -13.12 3.68
CA ASP A 13 18.20 -12.00 3.84
C ASP A 13 18.37 -11.19 2.54
N LEU A 14 17.26 -10.83 1.90
CA LEU A 14 17.30 -10.16 0.59
C LEU A 14 18.16 -8.89 0.62
N VAL A 15 18.10 -8.12 1.70
CA VAL A 15 18.88 -6.88 1.82
C VAL A 15 20.35 -7.17 2.11
N GLY A 16 20.68 -8.08 3.04
CA GLY A 16 22.07 -8.44 3.33
C GLY A 16 22.76 -9.20 2.20
N SER A 17 21.99 -9.87 1.34
CA SER A 17 22.52 -10.58 0.16
C SER A 17 23.13 -9.65 -0.90
N GLY A 18 22.76 -8.36 -0.91
CA GLY A 18 23.18 -7.40 -1.94
C GLY A 18 22.62 -7.66 -3.35
N LEU A 19 21.64 -8.56 -3.49
CA LEU A 19 21.05 -8.91 -4.80
C LEU A 19 20.01 -7.92 -5.31
N ALA A 20 19.48 -7.05 -4.44
CA ALA A 20 18.42 -6.11 -4.79
C ALA A 20 18.83 -4.67 -4.47
N ASP A 21 18.92 -3.83 -5.50
CA ASP A 21 19.18 -2.39 -5.35
C ASP A 21 17.92 -1.59 -5.00
N VAL A 22 16.75 -2.07 -5.44
CA VAL A 22 15.46 -1.39 -5.26
C VAL A 22 14.39 -2.39 -4.83
N ILE A 23 13.69 -2.05 -3.74
CA ILE A 23 12.56 -2.84 -3.23
C ILE A 23 11.28 -2.02 -3.38
N MET A 24 10.34 -2.53 -4.17
CA MET A 24 9.02 -1.91 -4.35
C MET A 24 7.96 -2.64 -3.54
N SER A 25 7.30 -1.93 -2.63
CA SER A 25 6.19 -2.49 -1.86
C SER A 25 5.12 -1.44 -1.57
N PRO A 26 3.83 -1.75 -1.78
CA PRO A 26 2.74 -0.90 -1.30
C PRO A 26 2.67 -0.92 0.24
N GLN A 27 3.29 -1.89 0.92
CA GLN A 27 3.37 -1.96 2.39
C GLN A 27 4.73 -1.44 2.87
N ALA A 28 5.02 -0.16 2.56
CA ALA A 28 6.35 0.41 2.77
C ALA A 28 6.80 0.37 4.25
N VAL A 29 5.89 0.62 5.20
CA VAL A 29 6.21 0.58 6.64
C VAL A 29 6.61 -0.82 7.08
N ARG A 30 5.82 -1.84 6.70
CA ARG A 30 6.11 -3.25 7.00
C ARG A 30 7.40 -3.74 6.34
N ALA A 31 7.63 -3.35 5.08
CA ALA A 31 8.86 -3.68 4.37
C ALA A 31 10.08 -3.04 5.05
N ALA A 32 9.99 -1.76 5.44
CA ALA A 32 11.05 -1.06 6.15
C ALA A 32 11.39 -1.76 7.49
N HIS A 33 10.37 -2.16 8.25
CA HIS A 33 10.55 -2.83 9.54
C HIS A 33 11.17 -4.22 9.42
N ASN A 34 10.74 -5.02 8.44
CA ASN A 34 11.14 -6.43 8.36
C ASN A 34 12.40 -6.68 7.52
N LEU A 35 12.76 -5.76 6.60
CA LEU A 35 13.87 -5.98 5.66
C LEU A 35 15.11 -5.17 5.99
N PHE A 36 14.98 -4.04 6.68
CA PHE A 36 16.11 -3.14 6.94
C PHE A 36 16.42 -3.09 8.44
N SER A 37 17.68 -3.33 8.79
CA SER A 37 18.19 -3.27 10.16
C SER A 37 19.13 -2.09 10.32
N SER A 38 18.97 -1.34 11.41
CA SER A 38 19.93 -0.29 11.79
C SER A 38 21.23 -0.85 12.37
N GLU A 39 21.24 -2.10 12.81
CA GLU A 39 22.37 -2.73 13.51
C GLU A 39 23.43 -3.23 12.52
N ASP A 40 22.99 -3.76 11.37
CA ASP A 40 23.88 -4.40 10.38
C ASP A 40 24.36 -3.45 9.27
N GLY A 41 24.09 -2.14 9.41
CA GLY A 41 24.49 -1.12 8.43
C GLY A 41 23.63 -1.03 7.17
N HIS A 42 22.69 -1.97 6.98
CA HIS A 42 21.79 -2.04 5.83
C HIS A 42 20.63 -1.04 5.92
N ARG A 43 20.92 0.25 5.68
CA ARG A 43 19.91 1.34 5.69
C ARG A 43 19.40 1.62 4.28
N GLY A 44 18.08 1.58 4.10
CA GLY A 44 17.42 2.01 2.87
C GLY A 44 17.09 3.51 2.85
N ARG A 45 16.96 4.08 1.65
CA ARG A 45 16.30 5.38 1.43
C ARG A 45 14.91 5.14 0.86
N ALA A 46 13.88 5.61 1.56
CA ALA A 46 12.51 5.45 1.12
C ALA A 46 12.11 6.59 0.16
N MET A 47 11.36 6.24 -0.88
CA MET A 47 10.75 7.20 -1.81
C MET A 47 9.29 6.80 -2.02
N ALA A 48 8.40 7.78 -2.13
CA ALA A 48 6.98 7.54 -2.38
C ALA A 48 6.44 8.55 -3.39
N LEU A 49 5.44 8.11 -4.15
CA LEU A 49 4.68 8.95 -5.08
C LEU A 49 3.24 9.02 -4.58
N PHE A 50 2.73 10.25 -4.48
CA PHE A 50 1.35 10.51 -4.08
C PHE A 50 0.59 11.12 -5.24
N ARG A 51 -0.69 10.78 -5.32
CA ARG A 51 -1.64 11.36 -6.27
C ARG A 51 -2.83 11.91 -5.50
N HIS A 52 -3.50 12.92 -6.05
CA HIS A 52 -4.73 13.45 -5.47
C HIS A 52 -5.73 12.31 -5.17
N PRO A 53 -6.29 12.22 -3.94
CA PRO A 53 -7.07 11.05 -3.52
C PRO A 53 -8.25 10.72 -4.44
N VAL A 54 -8.99 11.75 -4.85
CA VAL A 54 -10.18 11.59 -5.70
C VAL A 54 -9.82 11.07 -7.08
N GLU A 55 -8.75 11.61 -7.69
CA GLU A 55 -8.31 11.17 -9.01
C GLU A 55 -7.80 9.74 -8.98
N ARG A 56 -7.08 9.38 -7.92
CA ARG A 56 -6.56 8.02 -7.75
C ARG A 56 -7.71 7.02 -7.59
N ALA A 57 -8.72 7.34 -6.78
CA ALA A 57 -9.90 6.49 -6.60
C ALA A 57 -10.68 6.28 -7.91
N ALA A 58 -10.91 7.36 -8.66
CA ALA A 58 -11.55 7.27 -9.98
C ALA A 58 -10.70 6.46 -10.96
N SER A 59 -9.39 6.68 -10.99
CA SER A 59 -8.45 5.92 -11.83
C SER A 59 -8.44 4.44 -11.48
N LEU A 60 -8.52 4.07 -10.20
CA LEU A 60 -8.60 2.68 -9.75
C LEU A 60 -9.88 2.01 -10.24
N PHE A 61 -11.02 2.68 -10.15
CA PHE A 61 -12.28 2.16 -10.66
C PHE A 61 -12.19 1.78 -12.15
N TYR A 62 -11.73 2.72 -13.00
CA TYR A 62 -11.62 2.46 -14.43
C TYR A 62 -10.60 1.36 -14.76
N TYR A 63 -9.52 1.25 -13.99
CA TYR A 63 -8.59 0.14 -14.08
C TYR A 63 -9.27 -1.20 -13.79
N LEU A 64 -9.97 -1.31 -12.64
CA LEU A 64 -10.60 -2.55 -12.20
C LEU A 64 -11.70 -3.05 -13.15
N ARG A 65 -12.40 -2.16 -13.86
CA ARG A 65 -13.39 -2.55 -14.89
C ARG A 65 -12.81 -3.43 -15.99
N GLY A 66 -11.53 -3.25 -16.32
CA GLY A 66 -10.86 -3.92 -17.43
C GLY A 66 -9.80 -4.94 -17.02
N ALA A 67 -9.47 -5.04 -15.72
CA ALA A 67 -8.33 -5.80 -15.22
C ALA A 67 -8.56 -7.32 -15.14
N THR A 68 -8.90 -7.97 -16.26
CA THR A 68 -9.21 -9.41 -16.32
C THR A 68 -8.04 -10.33 -15.95
N TRP A 69 -6.82 -9.80 -15.90
CA TRP A 69 -5.61 -10.51 -15.52
C TRP A 69 -5.36 -10.53 -14.00
N GLU A 70 -6.09 -9.74 -13.22
CA GLU A 70 -5.94 -9.75 -11.77
C GLU A 70 -6.74 -10.88 -11.12
N GLU A 71 -6.16 -11.52 -10.12
CA GLU A 71 -6.84 -12.51 -9.27
C GLU A 71 -8.09 -11.93 -8.58
N THR A 72 -8.06 -10.62 -8.30
CA THR A 72 -9.14 -9.86 -7.68
C THR A 72 -10.15 -9.29 -8.67
N TYR A 73 -10.10 -9.70 -9.95
CA TYR A 73 -11.00 -9.22 -10.98
C TYR A 73 -12.47 -9.49 -10.62
N ASP A 74 -13.29 -8.44 -10.72
CA ASP A 74 -14.73 -8.50 -10.48
C ASP A 74 -15.48 -8.11 -11.76
N PRO A 75 -16.12 -9.07 -12.46
CA PRO A 75 -16.82 -8.78 -13.72
C PRO A 75 -18.04 -7.88 -13.53
N THR A 76 -18.58 -7.75 -12.31
CA THR A 76 -19.74 -6.88 -12.05
C THR A 76 -19.42 -5.40 -12.26
N LEU A 77 -18.16 -5.00 -12.04
CA LEU A 77 -17.70 -3.63 -12.22
C LEU A 77 -17.82 -3.14 -13.66
N ARG A 78 -17.83 -4.03 -14.66
CA ARG A 78 -18.01 -3.64 -16.07
C ARG A 78 -19.29 -2.84 -16.31
N ASN A 79 -20.35 -3.19 -15.59
CA ASN A 79 -21.68 -2.59 -15.76
C ASN A 79 -22.01 -1.60 -14.63
N THR A 80 -21.09 -1.35 -13.69
CA THR A 80 -21.24 -0.37 -12.63
C THR A 80 -20.81 1.01 -13.11
N THR A 81 -21.49 2.06 -12.67
CA THR A 81 -21.09 3.47 -12.85
C THR A 81 -20.07 3.91 -11.79
N LEU A 82 -19.40 5.05 -12.00
CA LEU A 82 -18.43 5.55 -11.02
C LEU A 82 -19.14 5.94 -9.71
N GLU A 83 -20.33 6.51 -9.80
CA GLU A 83 -21.18 6.93 -8.70
C GLU A 83 -21.63 5.73 -7.85
N GLU A 84 -22.11 4.67 -8.50
CA GLU A 84 -22.47 3.40 -7.81
C GLU A 84 -21.26 2.76 -7.15
N TYR A 85 -20.09 2.76 -7.81
CA TYR A 85 -18.86 2.26 -7.23
C TYR A 85 -18.47 3.06 -5.98
N ALA A 86 -18.50 4.40 -6.05
CA ALA A 86 -18.17 5.29 -4.95
C ALA A 86 -19.11 5.14 -3.74
N ALA A 87 -20.38 4.81 -3.97
CA ALA A 87 -21.35 4.52 -2.92
C ALA A 87 -21.25 3.09 -2.36
N SER A 88 -20.57 2.19 -3.07
CA SER A 88 -20.49 0.78 -2.70
C SER A 88 -19.45 0.49 -1.61
N ALA A 89 -19.53 -0.71 -1.02
CA ALA A 89 -18.46 -1.21 -0.14
C ALA A 89 -17.16 -1.57 -0.90
N LYS A 90 -17.17 -1.55 -2.25
CA LYS A 90 -16.01 -1.91 -3.09
C LYS A 90 -15.07 -0.74 -3.36
N SER A 91 -15.50 0.50 -3.08
CA SER A 91 -14.61 1.65 -3.17
C SER A 91 -13.58 1.60 -2.05
N GLU A 92 -12.34 1.87 -2.38
CA GLU A 92 -11.29 2.09 -1.40
C GLU A 92 -11.62 3.24 -0.43
N LYS A 93 -11.23 3.10 0.84
CA LYS A 93 -11.50 4.10 1.88
C LYS A 93 -10.21 4.53 2.54
N ASN A 94 -9.78 5.78 2.27
CA ASN A 94 -8.60 6.39 2.87
C ASN A 94 -7.32 5.54 2.71
N TRP A 95 -7.19 4.86 1.57
CA TRP A 95 -6.12 3.91 1.30
C TRP A 95 -4.72 4.45 1.59
N MET A 96 -4.40 5.69 1.22
CA MET A 96 -3.08 6.28 1.49
C MET A 96 -2.77 6.37 3.00
N VAL A 97 -3.74 6.77 3.81
CA VAL A 97 -3.58 6.84 5.28
C VAL A 97 -3.50 5.43 5.86
N ARG A 98 -4.37 4.52 5.41
CA ARG A 98 -4.35 3.10 5.80
C ARG A 98 -2.99 2.46 5.56
N THR A 99 -2.43 2.64 4.35
CA THR A 99 -1.12 2.13 3.96
C THR A 99 0.01 2.66 4.85
N LEU A 100 0.03 3.95 5.16
CA LEU A 100 1.06 4.56 6.02
C LEU A 100 0.93 4.16 7.49
N ASN A 101 -0.23 3.66 7.92
CA ASN A 101 -0.47 3.12 9.24
C ASN A 101 -0.32 1.58 9.31
N ASP A 102 0.02 0.92 8.19
CA ASP A 102 -0.01 -0.56 8.06
C ASP A 102 -1.37 -1.18 8.46
N VAL A 103 -2.46 -0.47 8.18
CA VAL A 103 -3.83 -0.90 8.46
C VAL A 103 -4.47 -1.44 7.17
N PRO A 104 -4.82 -2.73 7.08
CA PRO A 104 -5.48 -3.28 5.90
C PRO A 104 -6.85 -2.64 5.64
N ASP A 105 -7.25 -2.55 4.37
CA ASP A 105 -8.59 -2.07 3.99
C ASP A 105 -9.69 -3.02 4.45
N SER A 106 -9.38 -4.32 4.59
CA SER A 106 -10.27 -5.34 5.16
C SER A 106 -10.46 -5.24 6.68
N SER A 107 -9.72 -4.38 7.37
CA SER A 107 -9.84 -4.24 8.83
C SER A 107 -11.09 -3.45 9.22
N TYR A 108 -11.70 -3.82 10.35
CA TYR A 108 -12.79 -3.04 10.96
C TYR A 108 -12.30 -1.75 11.65
N VAL A 109 -11.03 -1.38 11.47
CA VAL A 109 -10.45 -0.18 12.06
C VAL A 109 -11.02 1.06 11.37
N VAL A 110 -11.64 1.91 12.19
CA VAL A 110 -12.09 3.25 11.79
C VAL A 110 -10.91 4.20 11.93
N LEU A 111 -10.52 4.84 10.82
CA LEU A 111 -9.49 5.86 10.85
C LEU A 111 -10.03 7.14 11.48
N GLY A 112 -9.18 7.79 12.27
CA GLY A 112 -9.43 9.09 12.91
C GLY A 112 -8.19 9.97 12.84
N GLU A 113 -8.25 11.13 13.47
CA GLU A 113 -7.20 12.16 13.41
C GLU A 113 -5.81 11.64 13.79
N SER A 114 -5.72 10.76 14.80
CA SER A 114 -4.46 10.15 15.22
C SER A 114 -3.75 9.38 14.10
N HIS A 115 -4.50 8.69 13.23
CA HIS A 115 -3.95 7.95 12.11
C HIS A 115 -3.45 8.90 11.01
N LEU A 116 -4.14 10.02 10.81
CA LEU A 116 -3.73 11.06 9.87
C LEU A 116 -2.42 11.72 10.34
N GLU A 117 -2.33 12.09 11.61
CA GLU A 117 -1.13 12.67 12.19
C GLU A 117 0.05 11.70 12.18
N PHE A 118 -0.20 10.42 12.46
CA PHE A 118 0.83 9.38 12.31
C PHE A 118 1.33 9.29 10.85
N ALA A 119 0.42 9.23 9.88
CA ALA A 119 0.76 9.18 8.46
C ALA A 119 1.60 10.40 8.03
N LYS A 120 1.19 11.62 8.42
CA LYS A 120 1.98 12.84 8.19
C LYS A 120 3.37 12.75 8.83
N GLY A 121 3.45 12.19 10.04
CA GLY A 121 4.71 11.97 10.76
C GLY A 121 5.65 11.00 10.03
N ILE A 122 5.13 9.93 9.46
CA ILE A 122 5.91 8.99 8.63
C ILE A 122 6.46 9.70 7.39
N LEU A 123 5.61 10.42 6.65
CA LEU A 123 6.05 11.16 5.47
C LEU A 123 7.12 12.19 5.82
N ARG A 124 6.95 12.97 6.87
CA ARG A 124 7.91 14.00 7.28
C ARG A 124 9.27 13.45 7.71
N LYS A 125 9.32 12.24 8.29
CA LYS A 125 10.52 11.72 8.96
C LYS A 125 11.23 10.62 8.16
N LYS A 126 10.55 9.96 7.23
CA LYS A 126 11.05 8.74 6.57
C LYS A 126 11.16 8.86 5.05
N PHE A 127 10.38 9.75 4.44
CA PHE A 127 10.40 10.07 3.01
C PHE A 127 10.92 11.49 2.82
#